data_AF-A0A415N126-F1
#
_entry.id   AF-A0A415N126-F1
#
_cell.length_a   1.000
_cell.length_b   1.000
_cell.length_c   1.000
_cell.angle_alpha   90.00
_cell.angle_beta   90.00
_cell.angle_gamma   90.00
#
_symmetry.space_group_name_H-M   'P 1'
#
loop_
_entity.id
_entity.type
_entity.pdbx_description
1 polymer ?
#
loop_
_entity_poly.entity_id
_entity_poly.type
_entity_poly.pdbx_seq_one_letter_code
_entity_poly.pdbx_strand_id
1 'polypeptide(L)'
;MTDITIKYDHGQMLIHLEEFLSCRSISKVRKLIKLINRSDNPDIVNQIKDHIQYRMEGLDNITMITENRIDRNKEEVKDVEMNVQHWLYLRSQHKKGSNGYKHYMTNVKESRDTLKEKKADLRSAEKEYKDSIRDKEFFSKLLSEVFS
;
A
#
# COMPACT_ATOMS: atom_id res chain seq x y z
N MET A 1 12.48 -11.98 -0.69
CA MET A 1 13.06 -11.17 0.39
C MET A 1 14.55 -11.10 0.09
N THR A 2 15.08 -9.89 -0.16
CA THR A 2 16.47 -9.70 -0.55
C THR A 2 17.29 -9.42 0.71
N ASP A 3 18.26 -10.26 0.99
CA ASP A 3 19.13 -10.14 2.15
C ASP A 3 20.55 -9.79 1.71
N ILE A 4 21.22 -8.90 2.46
CA ILE A 4 22.62 -8.56 2.25
C ILE A 4 23.44 -8.94 3.49
N THR A 5 24.67 -9.40 3.29
CA THR A 5 25.58 -9.79 4.38
C THR A 5 26.87 -8.98 4.33
N ILE A 6 27.04 -8.10 5.31
CA ILE A 6 28.25 -7.28 5.47
C ILE A 6 29.28 -8.08 6.26
N LYS A 7 30.52 -8.17 5.76
CA LYS A 7 31.60 -8.93 6.39
C LYS A 7 32.64 -8.02 7.03
N TYR A 8 33.13 -8.45 8.19
CA TYR A 8 34.21 -7.81 8.94
C TYR A 8 35.23 -8.89 9.34
N ASP A 9 36.46 -8.46 9.68
CA ASP A 9 37.58 -9.34 10.05
C ASP A 9 37.19 -10.54 10.92
N HIS A 10 36.29 -10.34 11.90
CA HIS A 10 35.84 -11.37 12.84
C HIS A 10 34.31 -11.46 13.00
N GLY A 11 33.53 -11.10 11.97
CA GLY A 11 32.07 -11.20 12.07
C GLY A 11 31.31 -10.84 10.81
N GLN A 12 29.99 -10.97 10.87
CA GLN A 12 29.11 -10.57 9.78
C GLN A 12 27.80 -9.98 10.30
N MET A 13 27.21 -9.09 9.50
CA MET A 13 25.90 -8.51 9.76
C MET A 13 24.95 -8.84 8.60
N LEU A 14 23.85 -9.52 8.91
CA LEU A 14 22.75 -9.78 7.98
C LEU A 14 21.75 -8.63 8.04
N ILE A 15 21.30 -8.16 6.87
CA ILE A 15 20.26 -7.15 6.76
C ILE A 15 19.21 -7.62 5.77
N HIS A 16 17.97 -7.68 6.24
CA HIS A 16 16.80 -7.87 5.38
C HIS A 16 16.47 -6.53 4.71
N LEU A 17 16.82 -6.41 3.43
CA LEU A 17 16.89 -5.12 2.74
C LEU A 17 15.49 -4.51 2.57
N GLU A 18 14.49 -5.35 2.36
CA GLU A 18 13.11 -4.93 2.17
C GLU A 18 12.54 -4.25 3.43
N GLU A 19 12.65 -4.92 4.58
CA GLU A 19 12.25 -4.42 5.88
C GLU A 19 13.03 -3.15 6.24
N PHE A 20 14.33 -3.14 5.96
CA PHE A 20 15.17 -1.99 6.21
C PHE A 20 14.74 -0.77 5.40
N LEU A 21 14.44 -0.94 4.11
CA LEU A 21 14.01 0.16 3.23
C LEU A 21 12.57 0.60 3.51
N SER A 22 11.72 -0.26 4.07
CA SER A 22 10.33 0.07 4.42
C SER A 22 10.18 1.26 5.38
N CYS A 23 11.23 1.57 6.16
CA CYS A 23 11.23 2.72 7.06
C CYS A 23 11.45 4.07 6.37
N ARG A 24 11.72 4.08 5.05
CA ARG A 24 11.86 5.28 4.19
C ARG A 24 12.81 6.35 4.76
N SER A 25 13.90 5.92 5.39
CA SER A 25 14.84 6.81 6.08
C SER A 25 16.17 6.94 5.35
N ILE A 26 16.36 8.05 4.65
CA ILE A 26 17.60 8.36 3.91
C ILE A 26 18.81 8.37 4.84
N SER A 27 18.68 8.95 6.03
CA SER A 27 19.78 9.01 7.00
C SER A 27 20.21 7.62 7.47
N LYS A 28 19.29 6.65 7.58
CA LYS A 28 19.64 5.26 7.90
C LYS A 28 20.37 4.60 6.73
N VAL A 29 19.91 4.79 5.49
CA VAL A 29 20.60 4.26 4.30
C VAL A 29 22.02 4.84 4.17
N ARG A 30 22.20 6.15 4.38
CA ARG A 30 23.53 6.78 4.41
C ARG A 30 24.45 6.19 5.48
N LYS A 31 23.92 5.93 6.68
CA LYS A 31 24.70 5.29 7.76
C LYS A 31 25.09 3.86 7.38
N LEU A 32 24.17 3.11 6.77
CA LEU A 32 24.42 1.76 6.30
C LEU A 32 25.54 1.74 5.24
N ILE A 33 25.47 2.60 4.23
CA ILE A 33 26.52 2.68 3.19
C ILE A 33 27.87 3.03 3.80
N LYS A 34 27.92 3.96 4.76
CA LYS A 34 29.17 4.28 5.48
C LYS A 34 29.75 3.08 6.24
N LEU A 35 28.89 2.19 6.76
CA LEU A 35 29.32 0.95 7.41
C LEU A 35 29.85 -0.06 6.38
N ILE A 36 29.16 -0.22 5.26
CA ILE A 36 29.55 -1.13 4.17
C ILE A 36 30.89 -0.68 3.54
N ASN A 37 31.09 0.62 3.32
CA ASN A 37 32.34 1.14 2.76
C ASN A 37 33.57 0.93 3.66
N ARG A 38 33.37 0.55 4.93
CA ARG A 38 34.43 0.22 5.89
C ARG A 38 34.51 -1.28 6.17
N SER A 39 33.74 -2.08 5.46
CA SER A 39 33.66 -3.53 5.59
C SER A 39 34.60 -4.21 4.59
N ASP A 40 34.72 -5.53 4.70
CA ASP A 40 35.59 -6.34 3.82
C ASP A 40 34.98 -6.54 2.42
N ASN A 41 33.72 -6.14 2.22
CA ASN A 41 32.99 -6.31 0.97
C ASN A 41 32.17 -5.06 0.60
N PRO A 42 32.84 -3.92 0.31
CA PRO A 42 32.19 -2.66 -0.01
C PRO A 42 31.30 -2.72 -1.27
N ASP A 43 31.58 -3.65 -2.19
CA ASP A 43 30.81 -3.84 -3.43
C ASP A 43 29.33 -4.22 -3.20
N ILE A 44 28.95 -4.62 -1.98
CA ILE A 44 27.55 -4.86 -1.61
C ILE A 44 26.68 -3.59 -1.75
N VAL A 45 27.28 -2.40 -1.73
CA VAL A 45 26.55 -1.16 -2.05
C VAL A 45 25.84 -1.25 -3.41
N ASN A 46 26.46 -1.91 -4.40
CA ASN A 46 25.84 -2.11 -5.72
C ASN A 46 24.61 -3.00 -5.65
N GLN A 47 24.62 -4.05 -4.81
CA GLN A 47 23.43 -4.90 -4.62
C GLN A 47 22.24 -4.10 -4.05
N ILE A 48 22.49 -3.13 -3.17
CA ILE A 48 21.43 -2.24 -2.67
C ILE A 48 20.91 -1.35 -3.80
N LYS A 49 21.81 -0.79 -4.61
CA LYS A 49 21.44 0.06 -5.76
C LYS A 49 20.61 -0.72 -6.78
N ASP A 50 21.04 -1.92 -7.14
CA ASP A 50 20.36 -2.81 -8.09
C ASP A 50 18.97 -3.21 -7.57
N HIS A 51 18.85 -3.55 -6.27
CA HIS A 51 17.55 -3.84 -5.65
C HIS A 51 16.61 -2.64 -5.74
N ILE A 52 17.08 -1.43 -5.45
CA ILE A 52 16.27 -0.20 -5.53
C ILE A 52 15.82 0.05 -6.98
N GLN A 53 16.70 -0.11 -7.96
CA GLN A 53 16.37 0.07 -9.38
C GLN A 53 15.32 -0.95 -9.85
N TYR A 54 15.53 -2.23 -9.56
CA TYR A 54 14.57 -3.29 -9.85
C TYR A 54 13.19 -3.01 -9.23
N ARG A 55 13.18 -2.52 -7.97
CA ARG A 55 11.95 -2.13 -7.30
C ARG A 55 11.26 -0.94 -7.97
N MET A 56 12.01 0.07 -8.38
CA MET A 56 11.46 1.23 -9.09
C MET A 56 10.80 0.85 -10.41
N GLU A 57 11.39 -0.07 -11.19
CA GLU A 57 10.81 -0.55 -12.44
C GLU A 57 9.43 -1.21 -12.23
N GLY A 58 9.26 -1.93 -11.11
CA GLY A 58 7.98 -2.55 -10.76
C GLY A 58 6.89 -1.57 -10.27
N LEU A 59 7.27 -0.39 -9.76
CA LEU A 59 6.33 0.55 -9.13
C LEU A 59 5.36 1.18 -10.12
N ASP A 60 5.75 1.39 -11.37
CA ASP A 60 4.88 2.01 -12.37
C ASP A 60 3.68 1.10 -12.69
N ASN A 61 3.93 -0.21 -12.82
CA ASN A 61 2.86 -1.19 -13.03
C ASN A 61 1.95 -1.32 -11.80
N ILE A 62 2.53 -1.35 -10.58
CA ILE A 62 1.76 -1.38 -9.33
C ILE A 62 0.84 -0.16 -9.22
N THR A 63 1.36 1.03 -9.56
CA THR A 63 0.61 2.29 -9.52
C THR A 63 -0.58 2.24 -10.47
N MET A 64 -0.35 1.82 -11.73
CA MET A 64 -1.40 1.67 -12.74
C MET A 64 -2.47 0.65 -12.34
N ILE A 65 -2.08 -0.54 -11.86
CA ILE A 65 -3.02 -1.57 -11.40
C ILE A 65 -3.86 -1.05 -10.23
N THR A 66 -3.23 -0.36 -9.29
CA THR A 66 -3.91 0.14 -8.10
C THR A 66 -4.86 1.28 -8.44
N GLU A 67 -4.50 2.17 -9.36
CA GLU A 67 -5.35 3.25 -9.85
C GLU A 67 -6.63 2.70 -10.50
N ASN A 68 -6.50 1.73 -11.41
CA ASN A 68 -7.64 1.04 -12.00
C ASN A 68 -8.55 0.37 -10.95
N ARG A 69 -7.96 -0.18 -9.88
CA ARG A 69 -8.70 -0.76 -8.75
C ARG A 69 -9.43 0.32 -7.94
N ILE A 70 -8.82 1.49 -7.73
CA ILE A 70 -9.47 2.63 -7.06
C ILE A 70 -10.71 3.06 -7.84
N ASP A 71 -10.60 3.21 -9.16
CA ASP A 71 -11.71 3.66 -9.99
C ASP A 71 -12.86 2.64 -10.00
N ARG A 72 -12.54 1.34 -10.12
CA ARG A 72 -13.53 0.28 -9.95
C ARG A 72 -14.21 0.33 -8.58
N ASN A 73 -13.43 0.44 -7.51
CA ASN A 73 -13.97 0.46 -6.15
C ASN A 73 -14.85 1.70 -5.90
N LYS A 74 -14.54 2.85 -6.52
CA LYS A 74 -15.38 4.05 -6.45
C LYS A 74 -16.76 3.80 -7.08
N GLU A 75 -16.80 3.18 -8.26
CA GLU A 75 -18.07 2.85 -8.91
C GLU A 75 -18.86 1.81 -8.08
N GLU A 76 -18.20 0.76 -7.56
CA GLU A 76 -18.87 -0.21 -6.68
C GLU A 76 -19.44 0.44 -5.41
N VAL A 77 -18.70 1.37 -4.78
CA VAL A 77 -19.20 2.13 -3.62
C VAL A 77 -20.44 2.92 -4.00
N LYS A 78 -20.41 3.62 -5.14
CA LYS A 78 -21.54 4.42 -5.62
C LYS A 78 -22.77 3.57 -5.90
N ASP A 79 -22.60 2.40 -6.52
CA ASP A 79 -23.69 1.46 -6.78
C ASP A 79 -24.34 0.97 -5.48
N VAL A 80 -23.53 0.60 -4.48
CA VAL A 80 -24.06 0.17 -3.19
C VAL A 80 -24.71 1.33 -2.43
N GLU A 81 -24.20 2.57 -2.55
CA GLU A 81 -24.85 3.76 -2.00
C GLU A 81 -26.24 3.97 -2.61
N MET A 82 -26.38 3.82 -3.92
CA MET A 82 -27.68 3.87 -4.60
C MET A 82 -28.63 2.77 -4.07
N ASN A 83 -28.14 1.55 -3.89
CA ASN A 83 -28.94 0.45 -3.30
C ASN A 83 -29.41 0.77 -1.88
N VAL A 84 -28.54 1.35 -1.04
CA VAL A 84 -28.93 1.80 0.30
C VAL A 84 -30.05 2.84 0.21
N GLN A 85 -29.95 3.82 -0.69
CA GLN A 85 -31.02 4.82 -0.87
C GLN A 85 -32.32 4.19 -1.35
N HIS A 86 -32.24 3.24 -2.28
CA HIS A 86 -33.40 2.50 -2.79
C HIS A 86 -34.13 1.77 -1.65
N TRP A 87 -33.41 1.02 -0.81
CA TRP A 87 -34.03 0.31 0.31
C TRP A 87 -34.56 1.26 1.39
N LEU A 88 -33.89 2.39 1.64
CA LEU A 88 -34.38 3.43 2.54
C LEU A 88 -35.71 4.02 2.04
N TYR A 89 -35.82 4.25 0.74
CA TYR A 89 -37.04 4.73 0.09
C TYR A 89 -38.18 3.70 0.22
N LEU A 90 -37.95 2.43 -0.14
CA LEU A 90 -38.98 1.40 -0.02
C LEU A 90 -39.43 1.21 1.44
N ARG A 91 -38.48 1.20 2.39
CA ARG A 91 -38.78 1.13 3.82
C ARG A 91 -39.65 2.31 4.29
N SER A 92 -39.43 3.52 3.75
CA SER A 92 -40.17 4.71 4.17
C SER A 92 -41.64 4.70 3.74
N GLN A 93 -42.00 3.87 2.75
CA GLN A 93 -43.40 3.68 2.32
C GLN A 93 -44.24 2.88 3.33
N HIS A 94 -43.63 2.30 4.37
CA HIS A 94 -44.31 1.46 5.35
C HIS A 94 -44.29 2.06 6.75
N LYS A 95 -45.41 1.92 7.47
CA LYS A 95 -45.51 2.30 8.89
C LYS A 95 -44.47 1.54 9.72
N LYS A 96 -43.77 2.26 10.59
CA LYS A 96 -42.77 1.69 11.52
C LYS A 96 -43.36 0.51 12.30
N GLY A 97 -42.65 -0.62 12.31
CA GLY A 97 -43.06 -1.83 13.01
C GLY A 97 -43.95 -2.79 12.20
N SER A 98 -44.46 -2.37 11.04
CA SER A 98 -45.17 -3.26 10.11
C SER A 98 -44.23 -4.32 9.51
N ASN A 99 -44.81 -5.39 8.97
CA ASN A 99 -44.02 -6.45 8.32
C ASN A 99 -43.24 -5.91 7.10
N GLY A 100 -43.84 -5.05 6.28
CA GLY A 100 -43.15 -4.40 5.16
C GLY A 100 -41.98 -3.52 5.62
N TYR A 101 -42.16 -2.76 6.71
CA TYR A 101 -41.07 -1.99 7.30
C TYR A 101 -39.93 -2.89 7.77
N LYS A 102 -40.24 -3.99 8.49
CA LYS A 102 -39.23 -4.93 9.00
C LYS A 102 -38.48 -5.62 7.86
N HIS A 103 -39.17 -6.04 6.81
CA HIS A 103 -38.58 -6.66 5.63
C HIS A 103 -37.54 -5.73 4.97
N TYR A 104 -37.92 -4.52 4.57
CA TYR A 104 -36.97 -3.59 3.94
C TYR A 104 -35.89 -3.08 4.90
N MET A 105 -36.17 -3.02 6.20
CA MET A 105 -35.15 -2.68 7.19
C MET A 105 -34.02 -3.71 7.24
N THR A 106 -34.30 -5.00 6.98
CA THR A 106 -33.25 -6.02 6.84
C THR A 106 -32.35 -5.69 5.64
N ASN A 107 -32.91 -5.43 4.47
CA ASN A 107 -32.14 -5.08 3.27
C ASN A 107 -31.31 -3.80 3.45
N VAL A 108 -31.84 -2.79 4.18
CA VAL A 108 -31.09 -1.58 4.54
C VAL A 108 -29.86 -1.93 5.39
N LYS A 109 -29.97 -2.86 6.34
CA LYS A 109 -28.84 -3.27 7.18
C LYS A 109 -27.79 -3.98 6.34
N GLU A 110 -28.19 -5.00 5.60
CA GLU A 110 -27.30 -5.78 4.74
C GLU A 110 -26.56 -4.86 3.74
N SER A 111 -27.27 -3.97 3.06
CA SER A 111 -26.66 -3.04 2.10
C SER A 111 -25.69 -2.05 2.76
N ARG A 112 -25.93 -1.66 4.04
CA ARG A 112 -25.00 -0.80 4.79
C ARG A 112 -23.75 -1.55 5.22
N ASP A 113 -23.88 -2.83 5.57
CA ASP A 113 -22.75 -3.68 5.89
C ASP A 113 -21.87 -3.88 4.65
N THR A 114 -22.47 -4.19 3.49
CA THR A 114 -21.75 -4.23 2.21
C THR A 114 -21.10 -2.88 1.88
N LEU A 115 -21.79 -1.75 2.10
CA LEU A 115 -21.22 -0.43 1.85
C LEU A 115 -19.97 -0.17 2.70
N LYS A 116 -19.98 -0.63 3.96
CA LYS A 116 -18.84 -0.50 4.87
C LYS A 116 -17.63 -1.29 4.36
N GLU A 117 -17.85 -2.50 3.84
CA GLU A 117 -16.82 -3.34 3.23
C GLU A 117 -16.23 -2.69 1.97
N LYS A 118 -17.08 -2.27 1.02
CA LYS A 118 -16.62 -1.62 -0.22
C LYS A 118 -15.85 -0.32 0.04
N LYS A 119 -16.28 0.47 1.03
CA LYS A 119 -15.52 1.64 1.47
C LYS A 119 -14.18 1.28 2.11
N ALA A 120 -14.08 0.13 2.78
CA ALA A 120 -12.80 -0.36 3.31
C ALA A 120 -11.85 -0.79 2.19
N ASP A 121 -12.36 -1.48 1.17
CA ASP A 121 -11.60 -1.88 -0.01
C ASP A 121 -11.06 -0.65 -0.78
N LEU A 122 -11.90 0.37 -0.97
CA LEU A 122 -11.48 1.64 -1.55
C LEU A 122 -10.35 2.30 -0.75
N ARG A 123 -10.51 2.45 0.57
CA ARG A 123 -9.47 3.03 1.44
C ARG A 123 -8.17 2.23 1.39
N SER A 124 -8.26 0.90 1.34
CA SER A 124 -7.09 0.03 1.22
C SER A 124 -6.35 0.29 -0.10
N ALA A 125 -7.08 0.37 -1.21
CA ALA A 125 -6.50 0.66 -2.52
C ALA A 125 -5.87 2.05 -2.60
N GLU A 126 -6.53 3.08 -2.07
CA GLU A 126 -5.98 4.43 -1.98
C GLU A 126 -4.70 4.49 -1.14
N LYS A 127 -4.64 3.70 -0.05
CA LYS A 127 -3.44 3.59 0.77
C LYS A 127 -2.29 2.95 -0.01
N GLU A 128 -2.54 1.83 -0.69
CA GLU A 128 -1.51 1.13 -1.48
C GLU A 128 -0.95 2.03 -2.60
N TYR A 129 -1.81 2.80 -3.27
CA TYR A 129 -1.39 3.77 -4.27
C TYR A 129 -0.47 4.83 -3.65
N LYS A 130 -0.91 5.46 -2.54
CA LYS A 130 -0.10 6.46 -1.83
C LYS A 130 1.23 5.88 -1.33
N ASP A 131 1.23 4.64 -0.87
CA ASP A 131 2.45 3.94 -0.43
C ASP A 131 3.42 3.75 -1.60
N SER A 132 2.91 3.37 -2.78
CA SER A 132 3.70 3.21 -4.01
C SER A 132 4.33 4.52 -4.49
N ILE A 133 3.58 5.63 -4.44
CA ILE A 133 4.12 6.96 -4.76
C ILE A 133 5.23 7.36 -3.78
N ARG A 134 5.03 7.14 -2.47
CA ARG A 134 6.05 7.43 -1.45
C ARG A 134 7.31 6.59 -1.63
N ASP A 135 7.16 5.33 -2.02
CA ASP A 135 8.30 4.46 -2.33
C ASP A 135 9.06 4.97 -3.56
N LYS A 136 8.35 5.40 -4.61
CA LYS A 136 8.95 5.98 -5.81
C LYS A 136 9.76 7.24 -5.49
N GLU A 137 9.20 8.16 -4.72
CA GLU A 137 9.90 9.38 -4.27
C GLU A 137 11.14 9.05 -3.44
N PHE A 138 11.00 8.13 -2.47
CA PHE A 138 12.08 7.70 -1.60
C PHE A 138 13.23 7.07 -2.40
N PHE A 139 12.92 6.12 -3.28
CA PHE A 139 13.92 5.44 -4.10
C PHE A 139 14.58 6.37 -5.12
N SER A 140 13.82 7.24 -5.78
CA SER A 140 14.38 8.25 -6.68
C SER A 140 15.39 9.14 -5.96
N LYS A 141 15.08 9.57 -4.74
CA LYS A 141 15.98 10.39 -3.92
C LYS A 141 17.23 9.64 -3.46
N LEU A 142 17.11 8.34 -3.14
CA LEU A 142 18.29 7.53 -2.84
C LEU A 142 19.22 7.44 -4.04
N LEU A 143 18.68 7.15 -5.23
CA LEU A 143 19.49 7.02 -6.44
C LEU A 143 20.19 8.33 -6.81
N SER A 144 19.55 9.48 -6.59
CA SER A 144 20.10 10.79 -6.99
C SER A 144 20.98 11.47 -5.93
N GLU A 145 20.81 11.20 -4.64
CA GLU A 145 21.55 11.90 -3.57
C GLU A 145 22.48 10.99 -2.76
N VAL A 146 22.36 9.68 -2.89
CA VAL A 146 23.08 8.71 -2.05
C VAL A 146 23.94 7.76 -2.89
N PHE A 147 23.43 7.29 -4.02
CA PHE A 147 24.12 6.38 -4.94
C PHE A 147 24.62 7.06 -6.22
N SER A 148 24.55 8.39 -6.27
CA SER A 148 25.04 9.27 -7.33
C SER A 148 26.55 9.39 -7.33
#